data_AF-A0A7J2THN2-F1
#
_entry.id   AF-A0A7J2THN2-F1
#
_cell.length_a   1.000
_cell.length_b   1.000
_cell.length_c   1.000
_cell.angle_alpha   90.00
_cell.angle_beta   90.00
_cell.angle_gamma   90.00
#
_symmetry.space_group_name_H-M   'P 1'
#
loop_
_entity.id
_entity.type
_entity.pdbx_description
1 polymer ?
#
loop_
_entity_poly.entity_id
_entity_poly.type
_entity_poly.pdbx_seq_one_letter_code
_entity_poly.pdbx_strand_id
1 'polypeptide(L)'
;MMSSGSVIREVAKKAVNLVNRHEFVRVYTHYDADGISAGAIIAKALLRAKKSFQISFLKGLNDFEAEDDELIIFADMGSGYSQKISEIDSDIIILDHHKPDGEIKPRRNLVHMNPHLFGIDGTYELSASGVAYFFAREFGDNRDLASIAILGAIGDKQKFSGLNGEILREGIEARCIEKTRGVNLSSGKLSKSLEMSLEPFLDFYKKEEELKDFLRIAKLDGEKEVDELSDAEVQRLADAVAIRLLEIGAYEGVFDQIIGTRLIVKNLLLKNPVTLVDIVNSCGRIGATSTAFSILMGSEKALAEGLEISERFKIEILEEVSRRRKEIREGFCIRYLVMEDAPSTSSIATIFSRYLFPEKPLIVLNVKKDGRVKVSARTTEKIAKRL
;
A
#
# COMPACT_ATOMS: atom_id res chain seq x y z
N MET A 1 14.27 16.65 -24.95
CA MET A 1 13.43 16.46 -23.76
C MET A 1 14.07 15.38 -22.91
N MET A 2 14.34 15.70 -21.64
CA MET A 2 14.75 14.71 -20.64
C MET A 2 13.61 13.69 -20.47
N SER A 3 13.92 12.40 -20.32
CA SER A 3 12.88 11.41 -19.97
C SER A 3 12.31 11.73 -18.59
N SER A 4 11.04 11.41 -18.34
CA SER A 4 10.38 11.65 -17.06
C SER A 4 11.18 11.10 -15.85
N GLY A 5 11.80 9.92 -16.00
CA GLY A 5 12.69 9.35 -14.98
C GLY A 5 13.97 10.15 -14.73
N SER A 6 14.51 10.84 -15.73
CA SER A 6 15.71 11.68 -15.54
C SER A 6 15.43 12.95 -14.71
N VAL A 7 14.21 13.49 -14.79
CA VAL A 7 13.80 14.66 -13.98
C VAL A 7 13.67 14.28 -12.51
N ILE A 8 12.98 13.18 -12.19
CA ILE A 8 12.86 12.69 -10.81
C ILE A 8 14.23 12.47 -10.17
N ARG A 9 15.19 11.88 -10.90
CA ARG A 9 16.57 11.67 -10.41
C ARG A 9 17.32 12.99 -10.19
N GLU A 10 17.09 14.02 -11.00
CA GLU A 10 17.70 15.34 -10.76
C GLU A 10 17.16 15.99 -9.48
N VAL A 11 15.86 15.90 -9.24
CA VAL A 11 15.26 16.43 -8.00
C VAL A 11 15.70 15.60 -6.78
N ALA A 12 15.85 14.28 -6.94
CA ALA A 12 16.44 13.41 -5.93
C ALA A 12 17.85 13.86 -5.51
N LYS A 13 18.70 14.24 -6.48
CA LYS A 13 20.04 14.79 -6.18
C LYS A 13 19.96 16.09 -5.37
N LYS A 14 19.00 16.97 -5.69
CA LYS A 14 18.77 18.20 -4.92
C LYS A 14 18.35 17.89 -3.49
N ALA A 15 17.47 16.89 -3.30
CA ALA A 15 17.05 16.43 -1.97
C ALA A 15 18.23 15.88 -1.16
N VAL A 16 19.05 14.99 -1.75
CA VAL A 16 20.25 14.45 -1.06
C VAL A 16 21.27 15.53 -0.74
N ASN A 17 21.49 16.50 -1.64
CA ASN A 17 22.37 17.63 -1.37
C ASN A 17 21.86 18.50 -0.22
N LEU A 18 20.54 18.63 -0.06
CA LEU A 18 19.94 19.32 1.08
C LEU A 18 20.17 18.52 2.36
N VAL A 19 19.92 17.20 2.36
CA VAL A 19 20.20 16.32 3.51
C VAL A 19 21.66 16.38 3.95
N ASN A 20 22.60 16.43 3.01
CA ASN A 20 24.03 16.46 3.34
C ASN A 20 24.47 17.70 4.13
N ARG A 21 23.67 18.77 4.16
CA ARG A 21 23.92 19.98 4.95
C ARG A 21 23.54 19.84 6.42
N HIS A 22 22.82 18.78 6.77
CA HIS A 22 22.20 18.59 8.09
C HIS A 22 22.65 17.27 8.71
N GLU A 23 22.90 17.24 10.02
CA GLU A 23 23.34 16.02 10.74
C GLU A 23 22.15 15.17 11.23
N PHE A 24 21.03 15.83 11.48
CA PHE A 24 19.78 15.22 11.92
C PHE A 24 18.68 15.46 10.88
N VAL A 25 17.83 14.46 10.70
CA VAL A 25 16.70 14.53 9.77
C VAL A 25 15.43 14.13 10.51
N ARG A 26 14.45 15.03 10.55
CA ARG A 26 13.10 14.67 11.00
C ARG A 26 12.31 14.07 9.85
N VAL A 27 11.66 12.93 10.07
CA VAL A 27 10.85 12.26 9.04
C VAL A 27 9.41 12.10 9.54
N TYR A 28 8.46 12.63 8.79
CA TYR A 28 7.04 12.36 8.97
C TYR A 28 6.54 11.55 7.78
N THR A 29 5.87 10.43 8.05
CA THR A 29 5.35 9.57 6.98
C THR A 29 3.96 9.05 7.29
N HIS A 30 3.23 8.63 6.26
CA HIS A 30 1.87 8.13 6.41
C HIS A 30 1.87 6.72 7.03
N TYR A 31 0.73 6.34 7.63
CA TYR A 31 0.63 5.13 8.46
C TYR A 31 0.24 3.87 7.69
N ASP A 32 -0.03 3.94 6.38
CA ASP A 32 -0.37 2.78 5.57
C ASP A 32 0.88 2.12 4.96
N ALA A 33 0.67 1.13 4.09
CA ALA A 33 1.75 0.36 3.53
C ALA A 33 2.70 1.19 2.66
N ASP A 34 2.22 2.22 1.95
CA ASP A 34 3.08 3.06 1.12
C ASP A 34 3.93 3.99 1.99
N GLY A 35 3.31 4.72 2.93
CA GLY A 35 4.03 5.56 3.89
C GLY A 35 5.01 4.80 4.78
N ILE A 36 4.65 3.61 5.29
CA ILE A 36 5.56 2.80 6.11
C ILE A 36 6.75 2.29 5.28
N SER A 37 6.50 1.88 4.03
CA SER A 37 7.56 1.46 3.11
C SER A 37 8.47 2.62 2.73
N ALA A 38 7.92 3.80 2.44
CA ALA A 38 8.68 5.02 2.18
C ALA A 38 9.57 5.39 3.38
N GLY A 39 9.00 5.35 4.59
CA GLY A 39 9.73 5.56 5.83
C GLY A 39 10.89 4.59 6.04
N ALA A 40 10.69 3.31 5.80
CA ALA A 40 11.73 2.28 5.89
C ALA A 40 12.85 2.48 4.87
N ILE A 41 12.52 2.89 3.64
CA ILE A 41 13.49 3.20 2.59
C ILE A 41 14.35 4.41 3.00
N ILE A 42 13.70 5.50 3.44
CA ILE A 42 14.38 6.72 3.91
C ILE A 42 15.30 6.38 5.09
N ALA A 43 14.79 5.67 6.10
CA ALA A 43 15.57 5.26 7.26
C ALA A 43 16.80 4.43 6.89
N LYS A 44 16.66 3.40 6.03
CA LYS A 44 17.79 2.59 5.58
C LYS A 44 18.81 3.41 4.80
N ALA A 45 18.37 4.34 3.95
CA ALA A 45 19.26 5.22 3.22
C ALA A 45 20.04 6.17 4.16
N LEU A 46 19.35 6.80 5.12
CA LEU A 46 19.96 7.69 6.12
C LEU A 46 20.95 6.94 7.01
N LEU A 47 20.62 5.72 7.46
CA LEU A 47 21.55 4.86 8.22
C LEU A 47 22.82 4.55 7.42
N ARG A 48 22.68 4.20 6.14
CA ARG A 48 23.82 3.94 5.25
C ARG A 48 24.67 5.19 5.03
N ALA A 49 24.04 6.35 4.97
CA ALA A 49 24.67 7.66 4.90
C ALA A 49 25.20 8.18 6.25
N LYS A 50 25.06 7.40 7.34
CA LYS A 50 25.45 7.76 8.71
C LYS A 50 24.80 9.05 9.24
N LYS A 51 23.55 9.32 8.84
CA LYS A 51 22.75 10.44 9.33
C LYS A 51 21.86 10.01 10.48
N SER A 52 21.73 10.86 11.50
CA SER A 52 20.78 10.65 12.60
C SER A 52 19.38 11.04 12.14
N PHE A 53 18.35 10.34 12.60
CA PHE A 53 16.98 10.68 12.25
C PHE A 53 15.99 10.24 13.32
N GLN A 54 14.81 10.87 13.28
CA GLN A 54 13.62 10.43 14.00
C GLN A 54 12.47 10.31 13.01
N ILE A 55 11.77 9.18 13.03
CA ILE A 55 10.60 8.94 12.19
C ILE A 55 9.31 8.94 13.01
N SER A 56 8.27 9.57 12.47
CA SER A 56 6.93 9.61 13.06
C SER A 56 5.89 9.27 12.01
N PHE A 57 4.94 8.39 12.38
CA PHE A 57 3.86 7.97 11.52
C PHE A 57 2.59 8.76 11.83
N LEU A 58 2.02 9.42 10.84
CA LEU A 58 0.87 10.31 10.99
C LEU A 58 -0.32 9.85 10.14
N LYS A 59 -1.53 10.24 10.56
CA LYS A 59 -2.78 10.04 9.77
C LYS A 59 -3.01 11.12 8.71
N GLY A 60 -2.23 12.19 8.75
CA GLY A 60 -2.39 13.39 7.95
C GLY A 60 -1.88 14.60 8.72
N LEU A 61 -1.88 15.77 8.09
CA LEU A 61 -1.30 16.99 8.67
C LEU A 61 -2.34 17.95 9.25
N ASN A 62 -3.62 17.57 9.34
CA ASN A 62 -4.68 18.45 9.83
C ASN A 62 -4.47 18.92 11.28
N ASP A 63 -4.10 18.00 12.18
CA ASP A 63 -3.83 18.27 13.59
C ASP A 63 -2.32 18.20 13.90
N PHE A 64 -1.49 18.57 12.92
CA PHE A 64 -0.04 18.50 12.99
C PHE A 64 0.59 19.87 13.28
N GLU A 65 1.54 19.86 14.20
CA GLU A 65 2.49 20.94 14.44
C GLU A 65 3.89 20.38 14.20
N ALA A 66 4.68 21.09 13.39
CA ALA A 66 6.05 20.69 13.12
C ALA A 66 6.91 20.91 14.36
N GLU A 67 7.80 19.95 14.63
CA GLU A 67 8.87 20.16 15.60
C GLU A 67 9.90 21.15 15.04
N ASP A 68 10.60 21.86 15.92
CA ASP A 68 11.63 22.85 15.58
C ASP A 68 12.93 22.15 15.16
N ASP A 69 12.87 21.47 14.01
CA ASP A 69 13.97 20.76 13.39
C ASP A 69 14.46 21.51 12.14
N GLU A 70 15.78 21.58 11.95
CA GLU A 70 16.39 22.29 10.81
C GLU A 70 16.01 21.69 9.44
N LEU A 71 15.83 20.36 9.38
CA LEU A 71 15.44 19.64 8.17
C LEU A 71 14.32 18.64 8.44
N ILE A 72 13.23 18.77 7.68
CA ILE A 72 12.06 17.90 7.75
C ILE A 72 11.79 17.24 6.40
N ILE A 73 11.62 15.92 6.41
CA ILE A 73 11.14 15.12 5.28
C ILE A 73 9.70 14.70 5.53
N PHE A 74 8.81 15.07 4.62
CA PHE A 74 7.45 14.53 4.54
C PHE A 74 7.42 13.43 3.47
N ALA A 75 7.02 12.23 3.86
CA ALA A 75 6.89 11.09 2.96
C ALA A 75 5.43 10.63 2.90
N ASP A 76 4.94 10.38 1.69
CA ASP A 76 3.54 10.01 1.45
C ASP A 76 2.51 11.01 2.00
N MET A 77 2.94 12.28 2.11
CA MET A 77 2.13 13.42 2.52
C MET A 77 2.85 14.73 2.20
N GLY A 78 2.14 15.84 2.38
CA GLY A 78 2.68 17.19 2.26
C GLY A 78 2.21 17.92 1.00
N SER A 79 2.07 17.24 -0.14
CA SER A 79 1.67 17.90 -1.40
C SER A 79 0.26 18.47 -1.34
N GLY A 80 -0.64 17.79 -0.63
CA GLY A 80 -2.03 18.23 -0.41
C GLY A 80 -2.22 19.12 0.82
N TYR A 81 -1.16 19.75 1.33
CA TYR A 81 -1.19 20.60 2.52
C TYR A 81 -0.39 21.88 2.30
N SER A 82 -0.50 22.50 1.13
CA SER A 82 0.39 23.58 0.71
C SER A 82 0.50 24.74 1.70
N GLN A 83 -0.63 25.15 2.30
CA GLN A 83 -0.66 26.20 3.32
C GLN A 83 0.14 25.83 4.58
N LYS A 84 -0.15 24.66 5.17
CA LYS A 84 0.54 24.18 6.39
C LYS A 84 2.04 24.01 6.16
N ILE A 85 2.43 23.44 5.03
CA ILE A 85 3.86 23.29 4.70
C ILE A 85 4.55 24.66 4.56
N SER A 86 3.86 25.65 4.00
CA SER A 86 4.39 27.01 3.84
C SER A 86 4.59 27.76 5.17
N GLU A 87 3.96 27.30 6.25
CA GLU A 87 4.07 27.89 7.60
C GLU A 87 5.27 27.36 8.39
N ILE A 88 5.89 26.26 7.95
CA ILE A 88 7.01 25.60 8.63
C ILE A 88 8.31 26.37 8.35
N ASP A 89 9.07 26.67 9.42
CA ASP A 89 10.35 27.39 9.34
C ASP A 89 11.57 26.46 9.34
N SER A 90 11.56 25.48 8.42
CA SER A 90 12.59 24.45 8.27
C SER A 90 12.99 24.31 6.80
N ASP A 91 14.16 23.72 6.53
CA ASP A 91 14.40 23.13 5.22
C ASP A 91 13.46 21.92 5.04
N ILE A 92 12.80 21.83 3.88
CA ILE A 92 11.73 20.85 3.65
C ILE A 92 12.03 19.99 2.43
N ILE A 93 11.86 18.68 2.57
CA ILE A 93 11.82 17.73 1.46
C ILE A 93 10.46 17.04 1.49
N ILE A 94 9.78 17.00 0.34
CA ILE A 94 8.51 16.29 0.18
C ILE A 94 8.74 15.15 -0.81
N LEU A 95 8.48 13.91 -0.37
CA LEU A 95 8.56 12.67 -1.14
C LEU A 95 7.16 12.08 -1.23
N ASP A 96 6.37 12.51 -2.21
CA ASP A 96 4.92 12.27 -2.21
C ASP A 96 4.41 12.05 -3.64
N HIS A 97 3.24 11.44 -3.76
CA HIS A 97 2.60 11.10 -5.03
C HIS A 97 1.15 11.60 -5.14
N HIS A 98 0.60 12.16 -4.05
CA HIS A 98 -0.72 12.76 -4.06
C HIS A 98 -0.78 14.01 -4.96
N LYS A 99 -1.96 14.32 -5.49
CA LYS A 99 -2.15 15.56 -6.26
C LYS A 99 -1.86 16.78 -5.36
N PRO A 100 -0.97 17.69 -5.78
CA PRO A 100 -0.77 18.94 -5.06
C PRO A 100 -2.06 19.77 -4.97
N ASP A 101 -2.32 20.40 -3.82
CA ASP A 101 -3.52 21.23 -3.59
C ASP A 101 -3.30 22.73 -3.85
N GLY A 102 -2.05 23.14 -4.10
CA GLY A 102 -1.67 24.52 -4.31
C GLY A 102 -0.17 24.71 -4.43
N GLU A 103 0.26 25.96 -4.54
CA GLU A 103 1.66 26.35 -4.52
C GLU A 103 2.18 26.36 -3.07
N ILE A 104 3.32 25.71 -2.83
CA ILE A 104 4.04 25.75 -1.55
C ILE A 104 5.01 26.92 -1.57
N LYS A 105 4.88 27.83 -0.60
CA LYS A 105 5.75 29.00 -0.41
C LYS A 105 6.62 28.76 0.83
N PRO A 106 7.78 28.10 0.69
CA PRO A 106 8.61 27.75 1.83
C PRO A 106 9.24 28.99 2.48
N ARG A 107 9.45 28.95 3.79
CA ARG A 107 10.23 29.98 4.51
C ARG A 107 11.75 29.81 4.31
N ARG A 108 12.21 28.57 4.17
CA ARG A 108 13.61 28.20 3.90
C ARG A 108 13.71 27.41 2.59
N ASN A 109 14.60 26.42 2.48
CA ASN A 109 14.74 25.64 1.24
C ASN A 109 13.61 24.60 1.09
N LEU A 110 13.16 24.36 -0.16
CA LEU A 110 12.20 23.30 -0.48
C LEU A 110 12.70 22.42 -1.62
N VAL A 111 12.59 21.12 -1.44
CA VAL A 111 12.66 20.14 -2.53
C VAL A 111 11.37 19.33 -2.57
N HIS A 112 10.54 19.58 -3.59
CA HIS A 112 9.26 18.88 -3.78
C HIS A 112 9.40 17.80 -4.86
N MET A 113 9.62 16.56 -4.43
CA MET A 113 9.63 15.39 -5.30
C MET A 113 8.22 14.82 -5.39
N ASN A 114 7.50 15.22 -6.42
CA ASN A 114 6.18 14.67 -6.71
C ASN A 114 6.02 14.40 -8.22
N PRO A 115 5.66 13.17 -8.63
CA PRO A 115 5.51 12.78 -10.04
C PRO A 115 4.56 13.71 -10.81
N HIS A 116 3.48 14.19 -10.18
CA HIS A 116 2.51 15.06 -10.84
C HIS A 116 3.10 16.40 -11.30
N LEU A 117 4.13 16.92 -10.63
CA LEU A 117 4.82 18.15 -11.04
C LEU A 117 5.61 17.99 -12.33
N PHE A 118 5.84 16.75 -12.78
CA PHE A 118 6.63 16.41 -13.95
C PHE A 118 5.81 15.67 -15.02
N GLY A 119 4.48 15.72 -14.92
CA GLY A 119 3.56 15.08 -15.87
C GLY A 119 3.50 13.55 -15.75
N ILE A 120 3.92 12.99 -14.61
CA ILE A 120 3.84 11.55 -14.31
C ILE A 120 2.60 11.32 -13.45
N ASP A 121 1.86 10.23 -13.72
CA ASP A 121 0.67 9.90 -12.94
C ASP A 121 1.05 9.25 -11.59
N GLY A 122 1.07 10.06 -10.52
CA GLY A 122 1.27 9.59 -9.15
C GLY A 122 0.20 8.59 -8.66
N THR A 123 -0.94 8.46 -9.35
CA THR A 123 -1.97 7.48 -8.98
C THR A 123 -1.59 6.05 -9.40
N TYR A 124 -0.84 5.89 -10.50
CA TYR A 124 -0.61 4.56 -11.10
C TYR A 124 0.84 4.25 -11.47
N GLU A 125 1.68 5.26 -11.69
CA GLU A 125 3.04 5.09 -12.25
C GLU A 125 4.17 5.28 -11.24
N LEU A 126 3.91 5.92 -10.10
CA LEU A 126 4.89 6.07 -9.03
C LEU A 126 4.22 6.30 -7.67
N SER A 127 4.46 5.41 -6.71
CA SER A 127 4.02 5.53 -5.31
C SER A 127 4.99 6.39 -4.50
N ALA A 128 4.62 6.82 -3.29
CA ALA A 128 5.51 7.55 -2.40
C ALA A 128 6.71 6.70 -1.97
N SER A 129 6.55 5.40 -1.75
CA SER A 129 7.68 4.48 -1.56
C SER A 129 8.60 4.39 -2.79
N GLY A 130 8.03 4.53 -3.99
CA GLY A 130 8.80 4.65 -5.22
C GLY A 130 9.57 5.98 -5.31
N VAL A 131 8.96 7.10 -4.95
CA VAL A 131 9.65 8.40 -4.83
C VAL A 131 10.80 8.31 -3.82
N ALA A 132 10.53 7.73 -2.64
CA ALA A 132 11.53 7.49 -1.60
C ALA A 132 12.67 6.59 -2.09
N TYR A 133 12.39 5.61 -2.96
CA TYR A 133 13.41 4.78 -3.59
C TYR A 133 14.33 5.58 -4.51
N PHE A 134 13.79 6.42 -5.39
CA PHE A 134 14.62 7.30 -6.23
C PHE A 134 15.44 8.28 -5.40
N PHE A 135 14.88 8.81 -4.31
CA PHE A 135 15.62 9.59 -3.33
C PHE A 135 16.77 8.78 -2.69
N ALA A 136 16.49 7.57 -2.20
CA ALA A 136 17.50 6.71 -1.61
C ALA A 136 18.63 6.35 -2.60
N ARG A 137 18.32 6.17 -3.87
CA ARG A 137 19.28 5.85 -4.93
C ARG A 137 20.36 6.91 -5.14
N GLU A 138 20.14 8.14 -4.71
CA GLU A 138 21.13 9.21 -4.82
C GLU A 138 22.10 9.29 -3.62
N PHE A 139 21.89 8.53 -2.54
CA PHE A 139 22.88 8.40 -1.44
C PHE A 139 24.00 7.40 -1.72
N GLY A 140 23.78 6.45 -2.65
CA GLY A 140 24.70 5.34 -2.91
C GLY A 140 23.99 4.13 -3.51
N ASP A 141 24.62 2.94 -3.42
CA ASP A 141 23.99 1.71 -3.91
C ASP A 141 22.87 1.24 -2.96
N ASN A 142 21.66 1.71 -3.25
CA ASN A 142 20.43 1.37 -2.54
C ASN A 142 19.47 0.55 -3.43
N ARG A 143 19.99 -0.14 -4.44
CA ARG A 143 19.15 -0.92 -5.39
C ARG A 143 18.38 -2.04 -4.71
N ASP A 144 18.92 -2.61 -3.64
CA ASP A 144 18.28 -3.66 -2.86
C ASP A 144 16.98 -3.18 -2.19
N LEU A 145 16.81 -1.87 -1.96
CA LEU A 145 15.58 -1.29 -1.40
C LEU A 145 14.41 -1.30 -2.39
N ALA A 146 14.62 -1.70 -3.65
CA ALA A 146 13.54 -1.89 -4.61
C ALA A 146 12.48 -2.88 -4.11
N SER A 147 12.91 -3.90 -3.33
CA SER A 147 11.99 -4.87 -2.73
C SER A 147 11.03 -4.24 -1.72
N ILE A 148 11.42 -3.17 -1.03
CA ILE A 148 10.55 -2.42 -0.11
C ILE A 148 9.66 -1.46 -0.90
N ALA A 149 10.22 -0.82 -1.94
CA ALA A 149 9.47 0.11 -2.79
C ALA A 149 8.27 -0.56 -3.48
N ILE A 150 8.44 -1.80 -3.94
CA ILE A 150 7.31 -2.53 -4.53
C ILE A 150 6.21 -2.88 -3.50
N LEU A 151 6.52 -2.97 -2.19
CA LEU A 151 5.49 -3.22 -1.18
C LEU A 151 4.54 -2.04 -1.08
N GLY A 152 5.07 -0.81 -1.04
CA GLY A 152 4.22 0.38 -1.01
C GLY A 152 3.40 0.52 -2.29
N ALA A 153 4.00 0.29 -3.46
CA ALA A 153 3.26 0.28 -4.73
C ALA A 153 2.13 -0.78 -4.77
N ILE A 154 2.34 -1.98 -4.20
CA ILE A 154 1.30 -3.00 -4.05
C ILE A 154 0.21 -2.54 -3.06
N GLY A 155 0.60 -1.96 -1.92
CA GLY A 155 -0.30 -1.43 -0.91
C GLY A 155 -1.26 -0.36 -1.46
N ASP A 156 -0.74 0.48 -2.33
CA ASP A 156 -1.48 1.52 -3.05
C ASP A 156 -2.18 1.04 -4.31
N LYS A 157 -2.05 -0.25 -4.64
CA LYS A 157 -2.70 -0.89 -5.79
C LYS A 157 -2.28 -0.24 -7.12
N GLN A 158 -1.05 0.25 -7.17
CA GLN A 158 -0.48 0.85 -8.37
C GLN A 158 -0.04 -0.21 -9.38
N LYS A 159 0.18 0.23 -10.63
CA LYS A 159 0.62 -0.64 -11.72
C LYS A 159 2.15 -0.66 -11.75
N PHE A 160 2.74 -1.79 -12.15
CA PHE A 160 4.16 -1.89 -12.45
C PHE A 160 4.47 -1.42 -13.88
N SER A 161 3.99 -0.22 -14.21
CA SER A 161 4.26 0.54 -15.43
C SER A 161 4.97 1.85 -15.08
N GLY A 162 5.42 2.62 -16.08
CA GLY A 162 6.13 3.87 -15.83
C GLY A 162 7.36 3.67 -14.94
N LEU A 163 7.48 4.49 -13.90
CA LEU A 163 8.60 4.45 -12.97
C LEU A 163 8.52 3.30 -11.97
N ASN A 164 7.33 2.86 -11.55
CA ASN A 164 7.18 1.60 -10.79
C ASN A 164 7.72 0.40 -11.60
N GLY A 165 7.51 0.39 -12.91
CA GLY A 165 8.08 -0.62 -13.80
C GLY A 165 9.62 -0.56 -13.88
N GLU A 166 10.21 0.63 -13.74
CA GLU A 166 11.67 0.82 -13.64
C GLU A 166 12.23 0.27 -12.33
N ILE A 167 11.59 0.59 -11.20
CA ILE A 167 11.96 0.05 -9.88
C ILE A 167 11.93 -1.48 -9.89
N LEU A 168 10.87 -2.08 -10.47
CA LEU A 168 10.77 -3.53 -10.59
C LEU A 168 11.92 -4.13 -11.41
N ARG A 169 12.28 -3.51 -12.55
CA ARG A 169 13.42 -3.97 -13.37
C ARG A 169 14.73 -3.88 -12.61
N GLU A 170 15.00 -2.75 -11.94
CA GLU A 170 16.21 -2.55 -11.15
C GLU A 170 16.32 -3.56 -9.99
N GLY A 171 15.19 -3.92 -9.35
CA GLY A 171 15.16 -4.95 -8.31
C GLY A 171 15.41 -6.37 -8.85
N ILE A 172 14.95 -6.68 -10.06
CA ILE A 172 15.27 -7.95 -10.75
C ILE A 172 16.76 -8.00 -11.11
N GLU A 173 17.31 -6.92 -11.66
CA GLU A 173 18.73 -6.80 -12.00
C GLU A 173 19.62 -6.91 -10.75
N ALA A 174 19.19 -6.32 -9.63
CA ALA A 174 19.84 -6.43 -8.33
C ALA A 174 19.59 -7.79 -7.64
N ARG A 175 18.81 -8.68 -8.26
CA ARG A 175 18.43 -10.02 -7.75
C ARG A 175 17.71 -10.00 -6.39
N CYS A 176 17.12 -8.86 -6.01
CA CYS A 176 16.30 -8.75 -4.80
C CYS A 176 14.81 -9.01 -5.09
N ILE A 177 14.38 -9.00 -6.35
CA ILE A 177 13.03 -9.33 -6.78
C ILE A 177 13.07 -10.41 -7.87
N GLU A 178 12.10 -11.31 -7.83
CA GLU A 178 11.81 -12.25 -8.90
C GLU A 178 10.36 -12.12 -9.35
N LYS A 179 10.14 -12.31 -10.65
CA LYS A 179 8.82 -12.29 -11.27
C LYS A 179 8.47 -13.69 -11.75
N THR A 180 7.33 -14.20 -11.28
CA THR A 180 6.74 -15.45 -11.72
C THR A 180 5.29 -15.23 -12.16
N ARG A 181 4.63 -16.28 -12.66
CA ARG A 181 3.20 -16.27 -12.94
C ARG A 181 2.41 -16.88 -11.80
N GLY A 182 1.20 -16.38 -11.56
CA GLY A 182 0.30 -17.01 -10.61
C GLY A 182 -0.75 -16.08 -10.04
N VAL A 183 -1.25 -16.45 -8.86
CA VAL A 183 -2.26 -15.71 -8.12
C VAL A 183 -1.59 -14.96 -6.97
N ASN A 184 -1.92 -13.67 -6.84
CA ASN A 184 -1.53 -12.83 -5.71
C ASN A 184 -2.40 -13.18 -4.51
N LEU A 185 -1.96 -14.19 -3.76
CA LEU A 185 -2.57 -14.67 -2.52
C LEU A 185 -1.53 -14.62 -1.40
N SER A 186 -1.99 -14.39 -0.16
CA SER A 186 -1.13 -14.45 1.01
C SER A 186 -0.54 -15.84 1.24
N SER A 187 0.62 -15.89 1.86
CA SER A 187 1.30 -17.11 2.31
C SER A 187 0.50 -17.84 3.40
N GLY A 188 0.84 -19.11 3.59
CA GLY A 188 0.23 -20.02 4.56
C GLY A 188 -0.47 -21.18 3.86
N LYS A 189 -1.17 -22.00 4.66
CA LYS A 189 -2.05 -23.07 4.15
C LYS A 189 -3.03 -22.50 3.13
N LEU A 190 -3.17 -23.18 1.99
CA LEU A 190 -4.03 -22.74 0.90
C LEU A 190 -5.47 -22.54 1.36
N SER A 191 -6.02 -23.47 2.14
CA SER A 191 -7.37 -23.38 2.71
C SER A 191 -7.55 -22.09 3.52
N LYS A 192 -6.65 -21.85 4.49
CA LYS A 192 -6.68 -20.67 5.36
C LYS A 192 -6.49 -19.38 4.58
N SER A 193 -5.58 -19.37 3.60
CA SER A 193 -5.29 -18.19 2.78
C SER A 193 -6.49 -17.79 1.92
N LEU A 194 -7.20 -18.77 1.34
CA LEU A 194 -8.44 -18.54 0.59
C LEU A 194 -9.58 -18.07 1.49
N GLU A 195 -9.74 -18.69 2.66
CA GLU A 195 -10.77 -18.33 3.64
C GLU A 195 -10.62 -16.88 4.14
N MET A 196 -9.38 -16.49 4.46
CA MET A 196 -9.05 -15.22 5.12
C MET A 196 -8.71 -14.09 4.14
N SER A 197 -8.85 -14.32 2.83
CA SER A 197 -8.42 -13.37 1.81
C SER A 197 -9.30 -12.11 1.78
N LEU A 198 -8.70 -10.94 2.02
CA LEU A 198 -9.36 -9.64 1.86
C LEU A 198 -9.16 -9.05 0.45
N GLU A 199 -8.06 -9.43 -0.20
CA GLU A 199 -7.66 -8.99 -1.54
C GLU A 199 -6.78 -10.09 -2.18
N PRO A 200 -7.30 -10.89 -3.12
CA PRO A 200 -8.69 -10.88 -3.60
C PRO A 200 -9.70 -11.25 -2.52
N PHE A 201 -10.85 -10.58 -2.46
CA PHE A 201 -11.94 -11.07 -1.61
C PHE A 201 -12.65 -12.23 -2.32
N LEU A 202 -12.63 -13.42 -1.71
CA LEU A 202 -13.15 -14.66 -2.31
C LEU A 202 -14.43 -15.18 -1.63
N ASP A 203 -14.93 -14.49 -0.61
CA ASP A 203 -16.18 -14.80 0.07
C ASP A 203 -16.29 -16.24 0.62
N PHE A 204 -15.19 -16.76 1.20
CA PHE A 204 -15.14 -18.11 1.80
C PHE A 204 -15.20 -18.12 3.34
N TYR A 205 -15.04 -16.96 3.99
CA TYR A 205 -15.06 -16.86 5.45
C TYR A 205 -16.36 -17.41 6.05
N LYS A 206 -16.26 -18.37 6.99
CA LYS A 206 -17.40 -19.11 7.58
C LYS A 206 -18.23 -19.90 6.56
N LYS A 207 -17.64 -20.30 5.42
CA LYS A 207 -18.25 -21.13 4.38
C LYS A 207 -17.40 -22.36 4.04
N GLU A 208 -17.11 -23.15 5.06
CA GLU A 208 -16.19 -24.29 4.99
C GLU A 208 -16.54 -25.31 3.90
N GLU A 209 -17.83 -25.66 3.75
CA GLU A 209 -18.26 -26.62 2.73
C GLU A 209 -18.08 -26.08 1.31
N GLU A 210 -18.34 -24.79 1.09
CA GLU A 210 -18.13 -24.13 -0.20
C GLU A 210 -16.63 -24.07 -0.56
N LEU A 211 -15.78 -23.81 0.43
CA LEU A 211 -14.32 -23.84 0.26
C LEU A 211 -13.80 -25.26 -0.04
N LYS A 212 -14.32 -26.28 0.64
CA LYS A 212 -13.98 -27.69 0.36
C LYS A 212 -14.37 -28.07 -1.06
N ASP A 213 -15.55 -27.68 -1.51
CA ASP A 213 -15.99 -27.93 -2.89
C ASP A 213 -15.13 -27.18 -3.91
N PHE A 214 -14.78 -25.92 -3.64
CA PHE A 214 -13.85 -25.14 -4.46
C PHE A 214 -12.51 -25.88 -4.65
N LEU A 215 -11.88 -26.31 -3.56
CA LEU A 215 -10.60 -27.03 -3.57
C LEU A 215 -10.72 -28.38 -4.31
N ARG A 216 -11.80 -29.12 -4.06
CA ARG A 216 -12.08 -30.42 -4.70
C ARG A 216 -12.23 -30.28 -6.22
N ILE A 217 -13.02 -29.31 -6.68
CA ILE A 217 -13.24 -29.04 -8.11
C ILE A 217 -11.93 -28.60 -8.78
N ALA A 218 -11.18 -27.71 -8.13
CA ALA A 218 -9.89 -27.23 -8.62
C ALA A 218 -8.77 -28.27 -8.53
N LYS A 219 -8.99 -29.41 -7.86
CA LYS A 219 -7.99 -30.45 -7.57
C LYS A 219 -6.76 -29.85 -6.88
N LEU A 220 -6.99 -29.13 -5.79
CA LEU A 220 -5.98 -28.48 -4.96
C LEU A 220 -6.02 -29.06 -3.55
N ASP A 221 -4.84 -29.25 -2.96
CA ASP A 221 -4.70 -29.63 -1.56
C ASP A 221 -4.73 -28.37 -0.69
N GLY A 222 -5.74 -28.28 0.20
CA GLY A 222 -5.89 -27.17 1.13
C GLY A 222 -4.77 -27.07 2.17
N GLU A 223 -4.11 -28.19 2.49
CA GLU A 223 -3.04 -28.26 3.50
C GLU A 223 -1.66 -27.93 2.94
N LYS A 224 -1.56 -27.71 1.63
CA LYS A 224 -0.32 -27.28 0.98
C LYS A 224 -0.08 -25.79 1.22
N GLU A 225 1.18 -25.41 1.38
CA GLU A 225 1.56 -24.00 1.47
C GLU A 225 1.39 -23.32 0.11
N VAL A 226 0.79 -22.13 0.10
CA VAL A 226 0.60 -21.31 -1.12
C VAL A 226 1.92 -21.09 -1.86
N ASP A 227 3.01 -20.90 -1.11
CA ASP A 227 4.34 -20.62 -1.66
C ASP A 227 5.02 -21.86 -2.27
N GLU A 228 4.45 -23.06 -2.08
CA GLU A 228 4.99 -24.36 -2.53
C GLU A 228 4.16 -25.01 -3.65
N LEU A 229 3.12 -24.32 -4.14
CA LEU A 229 2.33 -24.78 -5.27
C LEU A 229 3.19 -24.90 -6.53
N SER A 230 3.06 -26.02 -7.23
CA SER A 230 3.66 -26.24 -8.55
C SER A 230 2.99 -25.38 -9.61
N ASP A 231 3.64 -25.15 -10.75
CA ASP A 231 3.08 -24.38 -11.87
C ASP A 231 1.70 -24.90 -12.31
N ALA A 232 1.52 -26.22 -12.32
CA ALA A 232 0.24 -26.84 -12.66
C ALA A 232 -0.85 -26.58 -11.62
N GLU A 233 -0.51 -26.55 -10.33
CA GLU A 233 -1.45 -26.17 -9.25
C GLU A 233 -1.75 -24.67 -9.28
N VAL A 234 -0.74 -23.83 -9.53
CA VAL A 234 -0.89 -22.38 -9.68
C VAL A 234 -1.84 -22.05 -10.83
N GLN A 235 -1.74 -22.76 -11.96
CA GLN A 235 -2.68 -22.57 -13.09
C GLN A 235 -4.11 -22.95 -12.69
N ARG A 236 -4.31 -24.10 -12.04
CA ARG A 236 -5.65 -24.51 -11.58
C ARG A 236 -6.22 -23.55 -10.54
N LEU A 237 -5.37 -23.02 -9.66
CA LEU A 237 -5.76 -22.01 -8.69
C LEU A 237 -6.17 -20.70 -9.40
N ALA A 238 -5.42 -20.27 -10.40
CA ALA A 238 -5.76 -19.08 -11.20
C ALA A 238 -7.12 -19.24 -11.90
N ASP A 239 -7.36 -20.37 -12.55
CA ASP A 239 -8.63 -20.65 -13.23
C ASP A 239 -9.80 -20.68 -12.23
N ALA A 240 -9.62 -21.36 -11.10
CA ALA A 240 -10.64 -21.45 -10.06
C ALA A 240 -10.93 -20.09 -9.40
N VAL A 241 -9.90 -19.30 -9.10
CA VAL A 241 -10.05 -17.93 -8.56
C VAL A 241 -10.75 -17.03 -9.58
N ALA A 242 -10.42 -17.13 -10.87
CA ALA A 242 -11.11 -16.36 -11.91
C ALA A 242 -12.62 -16.68 -11.94
N ILE A 243 -12.98 -17.97 -11.93
CA ILE A 243 -14.38 -18.41 -11.87
C ILE A 243 -15.05 -17.87 -10.61
N ARG A 244 -14.40 -18.00 -9.45
CA ARG A 244 -14.93 -17.51 -8.18
C ARG A 244 -15.21 -16.01 -8.21
N LEU A 245 -14.29 -15.21 -8.74
CA LEU A 245 -14.47 -13.76 -8.88
C LEU A 245 -15.67 -13.41 -9.78
N LEU A 246 -15.91 -14.19 -10.85
CA LEU A 246 -17.09 -14.02 -11.70
C LEU A 246 -18.38 -14.38 -10.96
N GLU A 247 -18.40 -15.48 -10.22
CA GLU A 247 -19.57 -15.94 -9.45
C GLU A 247 -20.03 -14.93 -8.40
N ILE A 248 -19.10 -14.28 -7.70
CA ILE A 248 -19.43 -13.26 -6.69
C ILE A 248 -19.73 -11.88 -7.30
N GLY A 249 -19.60 -11.73 -8.63
CA GLY A 249 -19.86 -10.48 -9.34
C GLY A 249 -18.76 -9.43 -9.16
N ALA A 250 -17.50 -9.84 -9.01
CA ALA A 250 -16.39 -8.92 -8.84
C ALA A 250 -16.15 -8.06 -10.09
N TYR A 251 -15.63 -6.85 -9.88
CA TYR A 251 -15.28 -5.92 -10.95
C TYR A 251 -14.15 -6.46 -11.82
N GLU A 252 -14.35 -6.53 -13.14
CA GLU A 252 -13.38 -7.08 -14.12
C GLU A 252 -11.96 -6.50 -14.01
N GLY A 253 -11.79 -5.23 -13.59
CA GLY A 253 -10.47 -4.62 -13.44
C GLY A 253 -9.64 -5.14 -12.26
N VAL A 254 -10.20 -6.02 -11.40
CA VAL A 254 -9.42 -6.67 -10.33
C VAL A 254 -8.60 -7.84 -10.86
N PHE A 255 -8.98 -8.45 -11.99
CA PHE A 255 -8.37 -9.68 -12.51
C PHE A 255 -6.88 -9.52 -12.80
N ASP A 256 -6.50 -8.44 -13.49
CA ASP A 256 -5.09 -8.15 -13.82
C ASP A 256 -4.22 -7.91 -12.57
N GLN A 257 -4.83 -7.52 -11.44
CA GLN A 257 -4.13 -7.31 -10.17
C GLN A 257 -3.96 -8.61 -9.39
N ILE A 258 -4.86 -9.57 -9.57
CA ILE A 258 -4.92 -10.82 -8.79
C ILE A 258 -4.22 -11.96 -9.54
N ILE A 259 -4.40 -12.03 -10.86
CA ILE A 259 -3.98 -13.16 -11.69
C ILE A 259 -3.00 -12.65 -12.74
N GLY A 260 -1.91 -13.39 -12.91
CA GLY A 260 -0.96 -13.15 -14.00
C GLY A 260 0.44 -12.97 -13.48
N THR A 261 0.79 -11.79 -12.97
CA THR A 261 2.13 -11.52 -12.42
C THR A 261 2.13 -11.67 -10.91
N ARG A 262 2.99 -12.57 -10.41
CA ARG A 262 3.32 -12.71 -8.99
C ARG A 262 4.77 -12.32 -8.75
N LEU A 263 5.01 -11.56 -7.70
CA LEU A 263 6.36 -11.11 -7.32
C LEU A 263 6.86 -11.88 -6.10
N ILE A 264 8.17 -12.06 -6.01
CA ILE A 264 8.87 -12.67 -4.89
C ILE A 264 10.01 -11.74 -4.49
N VAL A 265 10.07 -11.32 -3.22
CA VAL A 265 11.17 -10.52 -2.66
C VAL A 265 12.18 -11.43 -1.98
N LYS A 266 13.47 -11.33 -2.32
CA LYS A 266 14.50 -12.28 -1.88
C LYS A 266 15.30 -11.81 -0.65
N ASN A 267 15.26 -10.52 -0.36
CA ASN A 267 16.07 -9.88 0.69
C ASN A 267 15.23 -9.34 1.87
N LEU A 268 13.96 -9.74 1.98
CA LEU A 268 13.09 -9.43 3.12
C LEU A 268 12.77 -10.70 3.91
N LEU A 269 12.31 -10.54 5.16
CA LEU A 269 12.04 -11.67 6.07
C LEU A 269 10.98 -12.65 5.54
N LEU A 270 9.98 -12.14 4.80
CA LEU A 270 9.02 -12.94 4.07
C LEU A 270 9.18 -12.70 2.57
N LYS A 271 9.14 -13.79 1.80
CA LYS A 271 9.36 -13.73 0.36
C LYS A 271 8.13 -13.30 -0.44
N ASN A 272 6.94 -13.52 0.11
CA ASN A 272 5.69 -13.14 -0.54
C ASN A 272 5.33 -11.68 -0.18
N PRO A 273 5.42 -10.73 -1.13
CA PRO A 273 5.15 -9.33 -0.86
C PRO A 273 3.68 -9.06 -0.55
N VAL A 274 2.74 -9.89 -1.04
CA VAL A 274 1.31 -9.76 -0.71
C VAL A 274 1.10 -9.94 0.80
N THR A 275 1.71 -10.98 1.37
CA THR A 275 1.67 -11.24 2.82
C THR A 275 2.29 -10.09 3.62
N LEU A 276 3.43 -9.55 3.17
CA LEU A 276 4.08 -8.43 3.85
C LEU A 276 3.22 -7.18 3.84
N VAL A 277 2.59 -6.85 2.70
CA VAL A 277 1.70 -5.69 2.59
C VAL A 277 0.50 -5.84 3.50
N ASP A 278 -0.10 -7.03 3.57
CA ASP A 278 -1.21 -7.31 4.50
C ASP A 278 -0.80 -7.06 5.96
N ILE A 279 0.37 -7.53 6.36
CA ILE A 279 0.89 -7.35 7.72
C ILE A 279 1.14 -5.87 8.01
N VAL A 280 1.92 -5.20 7.16
CA VAL A 280 2.30 -3.79 7.33
C VAL A 280 1.05 -2.89 7.38
N ASN A 281 0.10 -3.11 6.47
CA ASN A 281 -1.14 -2.33 6.41
C ASN A 281 -2.04 -2.60 7.63
N SER A 282 -2.11 -3.84 8.11
CA SER A 282 -2.87 -4.19 9.32
C SER A 282 -2.30 -3.51 10.56
N CYS A 283 -0.98 -3.61 10.75
CA CYS A 283 -0.25 -2.93 11.82
C CYS A 283 -0.46 -1.41 11.78
N GLY A 284 -0.35 -0.80 10.60
CA GLY A 284 -0.63 0.61 10.40
C GLY A 284 -2.04 1.01 10.84
N ARG A 285 -3.05 0.25 10.44
CA ARG A 285 -4.47 0.53 10.73
C ARG A 285 -4.83 0.47 12.21
N ILE A 286 -4.17 -0.40 12.97
CA ILE A 286 -4.38 -0.51 14.42
C ILE A 286 -3.45 0.42 15.24
N GLY A 287 -2.56 1.18 14.58
CA GLY A 287 -1.62 2.08 15.23
C GLY A 287 -0.29 1.44 15.66
N ALA A 288 -0.05 0.17 15.33
CA ALA A 288 1.20 -0.54 15.57
C ALA A 288 2.25 -0.24 14.47
N THR A 289 2.43 1.03 14.12
CA THR A 289 3.31 1.46 13.02
C THR A 289 4.78 1.18 13.31
N SER A 290 5.21 1.24 14.58
CA SER A 290 6.56 0.86 14.99
C SER A 290 6.85 -0.63 14.75
N THR A 291 5.87 -1.50 14.97
CA THR A 291 5.96 -2.94 14.65
C THR A 291 6.13 -3.14 13.15
N ALA A 292 5.27 -2.51 12.34
CA ALA A 292 5.35 -2.58 10.87
C ALA A 292 6.70 -2.08 10.32
N PHE A 293 7.15 -0.93 10.81
CA PHE A 293 8.44 -0.37 10.43
C PHE A 293 9.59 -1.29 10.83
N SER A 294 9.57 -1.84 12.04
CA SER A 294 10.60 -2.77 12.54
C SER A 294 10.69 -4.04 11.70
N ILE A 295 9.57 -4.54 11.15
CA ILE A 295 9.57 -5.67 10.20
C ILE A 295 10.37 -5.32 8.94
N LEU A 296 10.09 -4.16 8.33
CA LEU A 296 10.82 -3.71 7.14
C LEU A 296 12.29 -3.37 7.44
N MET A 297 12.62 -3.05 8.70
CA MET A 297 13.99 -2.90 9.18
C MET A 297 14.70 -4.24 9.45
N GLY A 298 13.99 -5.38 9.45
CA GLY A 298 14.57 -6.72 9.56
C GLY A 298 14.37 -7.40 10.93
N SER A 299 13.43 -6.95 11.75
CA SER A 299 13.14 -7.56 13.06
C SER A 299 12.22 -8.77 12.96
N GLU A 300 12.74 -9.98 13.20
CA GLU A 300 11.96 -11.22 13.26
C GLU A 300 10.95 -11.21 14.42
N LYS A 301 11.31 -10.61 15.56
CA LYS A 301 10.39 -10.45 16.70
C LYS A 301 9.15 -9.63 16.31
N ALA A 302 9.36 -8.52 15.60
CA ALA A 302 8.26 -7.69 15.13
C ALA A 302 7.41 -8.41 14.07
N LEU A 303 8.01 -9.32 13.28
CA LEU A 303 7.29 -10.12 12.29
C LEU A 303 6.29 -11.08 12.95
N ALA A 304 6.70 -11.77 14.02
CA ALA A 304 5.79 -12.64 14.77
C ALA A 304 4.58 -11.86 15.32
N GLU A 305 4.83 -10.70 15.94
CA GLU A 305 3.77 -9.80 16.42
C GLU A 305 2.87 -9.30 15.28
N GLY A 306 3.46 -8.92 14.14
CA GLY A 306 2.74 -8.44 12.97
C GLY A 306 1.82 -9.49 12.34
N LEU A 307 2.20 -10.76 12.36
CA LEU A 307 1.36 -11.87 11.89
C LEU A 307 0.09 -12.01 12.75
N GLU A 308 0.23 -11.97 14.08
CA GLU A 308 -0.91 -12.03 15.00
C GLU A 308 -1.85 -10.82 14.84
N ILE A 309 -1.27 -9.62 14.67
CA ILE A 309 -2.03 -8.40 14.39
C ILE A 309 -2.82 -8.54 13.08
N SER A 310 -2.17 -9.02 12.03
CA SER A 310 -2.79 -9.16 10.70
C SER A 310 -3.91 -10.17 10.71
N GLU A 311 -3.73 -11.33 11.35
CA GLU A 311 -4.78 -12.34 11.45
C GLU A 311 -6.03 -11.79 12.17
N ARG A 312 -5.84 -11.16 13.33
CA ARG A 312 -6.93 -10.55 14.09
C ARG A 312 -7.66 -9.47 13.29
N PHE A 313 -6.91 -8.59 12.66
CA PHE A 313 -7.47 -7.53 11.82
C PHE A 313 -8.29 -8.12 10.65
N LYS A 314 -7.78 -9.16 9.98
CA LYS A 314 -8.53 -9.84 8.90
C LYS A 314 -9.84 -10.43 9.40
N ILE A 315 -9.83 -11.10 10.55
CA ILE A 315 -11.05 -11.65 11.18
C ILE A 315 -12.07 -10.54 11.41
N GLU A 316 -11.68 -9.44 12.06
CA GLU A 316 -12.57 -8.31 12.34
C GLU A 316 -13.21 -7.73 11.06
N ILE A 317 -12.43 -7.58 9.99
CA ILE A 317 -12.95 -7.08 8.70
C ILE A 317 -13.91 -8.08 8.05
N LEU A 318 -13.60 -9.37 8.06
CA LEU A 318 -14.47 -10.40 7.48
C LEU A 318 -15.79 -10.52 8.24
N GLU A 319 -15.77 -10.40 9.56
CA GLU A 319 -16.98 -10.36 10.38
C GLU A 319 -17.85 -9.14 10.06
N GLU A 320 -17.25 -7.95 9.93
CA GLU A 320 -17.98 -6.75 9.50
C GLU A 320 -18.55 -6.89 8.10
N VAL A 321 -17.79 -7.41 7.13
CA VAL A 321 -18.28 -7.61 5.76
C VAL A 321 -19.46 -8.59 5.75
N SER A 322 -19.36 -9.70 6.49
CA SER A 322 -20.43 -10.69 6.62
C SER A 322 -21.69 -10.09 7.25
N ARG A 323 -21.53 -9.33 8.34
CA ARG A 323 -22.63 -8.70 9.07
C ARG A 323 -23.33 -7.63 8.23
N ARG A 324 -22.55 -6.72 7.66
CA ARG A 324 -23.03 -5.48 7.04
C ARG A 324 -23.50 -5.64 5.60
N ARG A 325 -23.25 -6.78 4.95
CA ARG A 325 -23.64 -7.02 3.54
C ARG A 325 -25.12 -6.71 3.26
N LYS A 326 -26.01 -7.04 4.21
CA LYS A 326 -27.45 -6.84 4.09
C LYS A 326 -27.91 -5.42 4.44
N GLU A 327 -27.02 -4.59 4.98
CA GLU A 327 -27.32 -3.23 5.43
C GLU A 327 -27.02 -2.17 4.37
N ILE A 328 -26.42 -2.57 3.25
CA ILE A 328 -26.12 -1.67 2.13
C ILE A 328 -27.43 -1.16 1.55
N ARG A 329 -27.54 0.17 1.46
CA ARG A 329 -28.71 0.86 0.94
C ARG A 329 -28.43 1.35 -0.47
N GLU A 330 -29.44 1.25 -1.32
CA GLU A 330 -29.38 1.70 -2.70
C GLU A 330 -30.00 3.10 -2.82
N GLY A 331 -29.23 4.01 -3.41
CA GLY A 331 -29.72 5.30 -3.87
C GLY A 331 -29.79 5.35 -5.40
N PHE A 332 -30.17 6.52 -5.92
CA PHE A 332 -30.31 6.74 -7.36
C PHE A 332 -29.00 6.48 -8.12
N CYS A 333 -27.94 7.20 -7.78
CA CYS A 333 -26.63 7.13 -8.44
C CYS A 333 -25.52 6.50 -7.59
N ILE A 334 -25.80 6.21 -6.32
CA ILE A 334 -24.83 5.67 -5.36
C ILE A 334 -25.43 4.53 -4.55
N ARG A 335 -24.57 3.71 -3.95
CA ARG A 335 -24.91 2.90 -2.77
C ARG A 335 -24.24 3.48 -1.55
N TYR A 336 -24.80 3.22 -0.38
CA TYR A 336 -24.18 3.67 0.86
C TYR A 336 -24.39 2.69 2.01
N LEU A 337 -23.46 2.74 2.95
CA LEU A 337 -23.48 1.98 4.20
C LEU A 337 -23.16 2.92 5.35
N VAL A 338 -23.96 2.87 6.41
CA VAL A 338 -23.71 3.60 7.65
C VAL A 338 -23.33 2.59 8.73
N MET A 339 -22.17 2.77 9.32
CA MET A 339 -21.62 1.93 10.38
C MET A 339 -21.37 2.77 11.62
N GLU A 340 -21.39 2.12 12.77
CA GLU A 340 -21.05 2.73 14.06
C GLU A 340 -19.78 2.06 14.58
N ASP A 341 -18.78 2.89 14.87
CA ASP A 341 -17.48 2.54 15.44
C ASP A 341 -16.77 1.31 14.83
N ALA A 342 -16.92 1.10 13.52
CA ALA A 342 -16.29 -0.03 12.85
C ALA A 342 -14.75 0.12 12.76
N PRO A 343 -13.98 -0.99 12.75
CA PRO A 343 -12.52 -0.97 12.78
C PRO A 343 -11.88 -0.31 11.55
N SER A 344 -12.37 -0.59 10.33
CA SER A 344 -11.82 0.02 9.10
C SER A 344 -12.90 0.35 8.06
N THR A 345 -13.24 1.63 7.95
CA THR A 345 -14.17 2.14 6.92
C THR A 345 -13.69 1.83 5.50
N SER A 346 -12.40 2.04 5.21
CA SER A 346 -11.87 1.94 3.86
C SER A 346 -11.70 0.51 3.37
N SER A 347 -11.36 -0.44 4.25
CA SER A 347 -11.22 -1.86 3.88
C SER A 347 -12.58 -2.43 3.51
N ILE A 348 -13.60 -2.16 4.33
CA ILE A 348 -14.99 -2.56 4.08
C ILE A 348 -15.52 -1.93 2.78
N ALA A 349 -15.30 -0.61 2.59
CA ALA A 349 -15.69 0.08 1.36
C ALA A 349 -15.03 -0.52 0.11
N THR A 350 -13.76 -0.91 0.22
CA THR A 350 -13.00 -1.52 -0.87
C THR A 350 -13.55 -2.88 -1.24
N ILE A 351 -13.82 -3.75 -0.26
CA ILE A 351 -14.39 -5.09 -0.50
C ILE A 351 -15.75 -4.97 -1.17
N PHE A 352 -16.66 -4.17 -0.60
CA PHE A 352 -18.00 -4.03 -1.17
C PHE A 352 -17.97 -3.41 -2.58
N SER A 353 -17.22 -2.33 -2.80
CA SER A 353 -17.20 -1.66 -4.10
C SER A 353 -16.47 -2.42 -5.22
N ARG A 354 -15.51 -3.30 -4.89
CA ARG A 354 -14.75 -4.05 -5.90
C ARG A 354 -15.27 -5.46 -6.14
N TYR A 355 -15.83 -6.11 -5.13
CA TYR A 355 -16.09 -7.54 -5.19
C TYR A 355 -17.57 -7.93 -5.11
N LEU A 356 -18.41 -7.13 -4.44
CA LEU A 356 -19.79 -7.54 -4.15
C LEU A 356 -20.85 -6.61 -4.75
N PHE A 357 -20.52 -5.32 -4.91
CA PHE A 357 -21.44 -4.28 -5.34
C PHE A 357 -20.79 -3.28 -6.33
N PRO A 358 -20.11 -3.72 -7.40
CA PRO A 358 -19.31 -2.85 -8.26
C PRO A 358 -20.10 -1.99 -9.26
N GLU A 359 -21.43 -2.12 -9.33
CA GLU A 359 -22.25 -1.48 -10.37
C GLU A 359 -22.51 0.02 -10.11
N LYS A 360 -22.32 0.49 -8.88
CA LYS A 360 -22.50 1.91 -8.47
C LYS A 360 -21.34 2.34 -7.56
N PRO A 361 -20.97 3.62 -7.54
CA PRO A 361 -20.11 4.16 -6.49
C PRO A 361 -20.68 3.85 -5.11
N LEU A 362 -19.81 3.49 -4.16
CA LEU A 362 -20.17 3.17 -2.79
C LEU A 362 -19.61 4.22 -1.84
N ILE A 363 -20.47 4.75 -0.96
CA ILE A 363 -20.08 5.64 0.13
C ILE A 363 -20.29 4.92 1.46
N VAL A 364 -19.21 4.72 2.19
CA VAL A 364 -19.28 4.14 3.53
C VAL A 364 -19.03 5.24 4.57
N LEU A 365 -20.00 5.45 5.45
CA LEU A 365 -19.93 6.37 6.58
C LEU A 365 -19.71 5.56 7.86
N ASN A 366 -18.74 5.98 8.68
CA ASN A 366 -18.46 5.36 9.97
C ASN A 366 -18.51 6.42 11.05
N VAL A 367 -19.57 6.41 11.85
CA VAL A 367 -19.80 7.32 12.97
C VAL A 367 -18.94 6.86 14.14
N LYS A 368 -17.97 7.67 14.53
CA LYS A 368 -17.06 7.40 15.65
C LYS A 368 -17.65 7.87 16.97
N LYS A 369 -17.17 7.26 18.07
CA LYS A 369 -17.63 7.57 19.43
C LYS A 369 -17.46 9.05 19.83
N ASP A 370 -16.50 9.73 19.23
CA ASP A 370 -16.24 11.16 19.42
C ASP A 370 -17.14 12.07 18.57
N GLY A 371 -18.12 11.51 17.87
CA GLY A 371 -19.06 12.23 17.01
C GLY A 371 -18.52 12.55 15.61
N ARG A 372 -17.24 12.28 15.31
CA ARG A 372 -16.71 12.46 13.96
C ARG A 372 -17.21 11.36 13.02
N VAL A 373 -17.42 11.72 11.76
CA VAL A 373 -17.82 10.76 10.72
C VAL A 373 -16.67 10.55 9.75
N LYS A 374 -16.12 9.34 9.73
CA LYS A 374 -15.14 8.95 8.71
C LYS A 374 -15.89 8.48 7.47
N VAL A 375 -15.68 9.16 6.35
CA VAL A 375 -16.30 8.84 5.06
C VAL A 375 -15.28 8.20 4.13
N SER A 376 -15.64 7.09 3.48
CA SER A 376 -14.84 6.47 2.42
C SER A 376 -15.72 6.28 1.19
N ALA A 377 -15.41 7.02 0.12
CA ALA A 377 -16.00 6.84 -1.19
C ALA A 377 -15.09 5.95 -2.05
N ARG A 378 -15.69 4.99 -2.75
CA ARG A 378 -15.00 4.07 -3.67
C ARG A 378 -15.84 3.87 -4.93
N THR A 379 -15.15 3.71 -6.05
CA THR A 379 -15.78 3.40 -7.35
C THR A 379 -14.82 2.52 -8.16
N THR A 380 -15.31 1.99 -9.29
CA THR A 380 -14.51 1.22 -10.24
C THR A 380 -14.02 2.12 -11.38
N GLU A 381 -12.90 1.75 -12.02
CA GLU A 381 -12.38 2.51 -13.17
C GLU A 381 -13.40 2.56 -14.32
N LYS A 382 -14.18 1.50 -14.52
CA LYS A 382 -15.29 1.45 -15.49
C LYS A 382 -16.35 2.51 -15.25
N ILE A 383 -16.67 2.82 -13.99
CA ILE A 383 -17.62 3.89 -13.66
C ILE A 383 -16.94 5.25 -13.77
N ALA A 384 -15.71 5.38 -13.27
CA ALA A 384 -14.97 6.65 -13.31
C ALA A 384 -14.75 7.18 -14.74
N LYS A 385 -14.52 6.30 -15.73
CA LYS A 385 -14.34 6.67 -17.14
C LYS A 385 -15.61 7.15 -17.86
N ARG A 386 -16.79 7.03 -17.22
CA ARG A 386 -18.07 7.53 -17.78
C ARG A 386 -18.33 8.99 -17.43
N LEU A 387 -17.55 9.54 -16.50
CA LEU A 387 -17.49 10.95 -16.13
C LEU A 387 -16.51 11.66 -17.05
#